data_AF-A0A835CX14-F1
#
_entry.id   AF-A0A835CX14-F1
#
_cell.length_a   1.000
_cell.length_b   1.000
_cell.length_c   1.000
_cell.angle_alpha   90.00
_cell.angle_beta   90.00
_cell.angle_gamma   90.00
#
_symmetry.space_group_name_H-M   'P 1'
#
loop_
_entity.id
_entity.type
_entity.pdbx_description
1 polymer ?
#
loop_
_entity_poly.entity_id
_entity_poly.type
_entity_poly.pdbx_seq_one_letter_code
_entity_poly.pdbx_strand_id
1 'polypeptide(L)'
;MDQWVINKLTEWDLKKWETAFKDEEVSEESFKCLTQSMIEKLIPKTGPQAVFLKRWNSEFRKSNNSELSGAESSSSQKEIDVKTKSQVVTIETCDPIINLEDTLKRSVLGIAVLNHFRQHQSLSMKTRSLLADAILHVEMRTDTSMLVRTQRFEDLRDMIIKMFPREDQKDWYSPSFSNKRENKHVPCSGLLNQRYNFFRRLLCDSGSVYSARGKKRTHAETM
;
A
#
# COMPACT_ATOMS: atom_id res chain seq x y z
N MET A 1 4.70 16.24 -29.06
CA MET A 1 3.75 15.12 -28.93
C MET A 1 4.03 14.09 -30.01
N ASP A 2 4.11 12.82 -29.62
CA ASP A 2 4.53 11.73 -30.50
C ASP A 2 3.32 11.00 -31.12
N GLN A 3 3.56 10.27 -32.21
CA GLN A 3 2.52 9.50 -32.91
C GLN A 3 1.84 8.47 -31.99
N TRP A 4 2.58 7.95 -31.00
CA TRP A 4 2.03 7.04 -30.00
C TRP A 4 0.89 7.67 -29.20
N VAL A 5 1.03 8.94 -28.78
CA VAL A 5 0.02 9.67 -28.02
C VAL A 5 -1.22 9.94 -28.87
N ILE A 6 -1.03 10.32 -30.14
CA ILE A 6 -2.13 10.51 -31.11
C ILE A 6 -2.96 9.22 -31.26
N ASN A 7 -2.27 8.09 -31.41
CA ASN A 7 -2.92 6.79 -31.56
C ASN A 7 -3.70 6.42 -30.29
N LYS A 8 -3.14 6.67 -29.11
CA LYS A 8 -3.82 6.43 -27.82
C LYS A 8 -5.04 7.31 -27.62
N LEU A 9 -4.96 8.60 -27.95
CA LEU A 9 -6.12 9.50 -27.87
C LEU A 9 -7.21 9.13 -28.88
N THR A 10 -6.83 8.57 -30.03
CA THR A 10 -7.79 8.08 -31.03
C THR A 10 -8.47 6.80 -30.55
N GLU A 11 -7.72 5.82 -30.05
CA GLU A 11 -8.26 4.61 -29.38
C GLU A 11 -9.17 4.99 -28.20
N TRP A 12 -8.75 6.04 -27.49
CA TRP A 12 -9.44 6.89 -26.53
C TRP A 12 -10.90 7.25 -26.79
N ASP A 13 -11.23 7.48 -28.06
CA ASP A 13 -12.28 8.42 -28.47
C ASP A 13 -12.12 9.81 -27.81
N LEU A 14 -10.88 10.26 -27.63
CA LEU A 14 -10.50 11.52 -27.00
C LEU A 14 -9.68 12.42 -27.95
N LYS A 15 -9.73 12.15 -29.25
CA LYS A 15 -9.01 12.90 -30.29
C LYS A 15 -9.30 14.41 -30.27
N LYS A 16 -10.47 14.82 -29.77
CA LYS A 16 -10.82 16.24 -29.60
C LYS A 16 -9.82 17.00 -28.70
N TRP A 17 -9.09 16.31 -27.83
CA TRP A 17 -8.10 16.90 -26.92
C TRP A 17 -6.67 16.86 -27.47
N GLU A 18 -6.47 16.39 -28.70
CA GLU A 18 -5.15 16.28 -29.34
C GLU A 18 -4.36 17.59 -29.32
N THR A 19 -5.02 18.73 -29.56
CA THR A 19 -4.37 20.05 -29.53
C THR A 19 -3.83 20.38 -28.14
N ALA A 20 -4.57 20.10 -27.07
CA ALA A 20 -4.11 20.37 -25.71
C ALA A 20 -2.88 19.54 -25.33
N PHE A 21 -2.85 18.26 -25.73
CA PHE A 21 -1.67 17.40 -25.52
C PHE A 21 -0.48 17.82 -26.39
N LYS A 22 -0.74 18.38 -27.58
CA LYS A 22 0.29 18.92 -28.46
C LYS A 22 0.88 20.21 -27.91
N ASP A 23 0.04 21.13 -27.46
CA ASP A 23 0.43 22.44 -26.93
C ASP A 23 1.23 22.31 -25.62
N GLU A 24 0.89 21.33 -24.78
CA GLU A 24 1.63 20.98 -23.57
C GLU A 24 2.79 19.99 -23.83
N GLU A 25 3.15 19.78 -25.10
CA GLU A 25 4.29 18.96 -25.55
C GLU A 25 4.33 17.53 -24.98
N VAL A 26 3.18 16.92 -24.70
CA VAL A 26 3.10 15.62 -24.04
C VAL A 26 3.67 14.51 -24.94
N SER A 27 4.84 13.98 -24.59
CA SER A 27 5.48 12.81 -25.21
C SER A 27 4.94 11.49 -24.64
N GLU A 28 5.27 10.35 -25.26
CA GLU A 28 4.92 9.02 -24.72
C GLU A 28 5.40 8.85 -23.25
N GLU A 29 6.60 9.30 -22.95
CA GLU A 29 7.19 9.21 -21.61
C GLU A 29 6.41 10.06 -20.60
N SER A 30 6.12 11.30 -20.96
CA SER A 30 5.34 12.22 -20.12
C SER A 30 3.90 11.73 -19.94
N PHE A 31 3.32 11.14 -20.99
CA PHE A 31 1.98 10.57 -20.96
C PHE A 31 1.84 9.47 -19.92
N LYS A 32 2.84 8.59 -19.78
CA LYS A 32 2.86 7.49 -18.78
C LYS A 32 3.00 7.99 -17.34
N CYS A 33 3.45 9.23 -17.15
CA CYS A 33 3.71 9.85 -15.85
C CYS A 33 2.70 10.94 -15.48
N LEU A 34 1.62 11.10 -16.25
CA LEU A 34 0.60 12.13 -15.98
C LEU A 34 -0.02 11.96 -14.60
N THR A 35 -0.11 13.07 -13.86
CA THR A 35 -0.81 13.13 -12.57
C THR A 35 -2.25 13.60 -12.76
N GLN A 36 -3.11 13.37 -11.76
CA GLN A 36 -4.50 13.82 -11.78
C GLN A 36 -4.63 15.32 -12.10
N SER A 37 -3.78 16.17 -11.52
CA SER A 37 -3.80 17.62 -11.74
C SER A 37 -3.32 18.03 -13.14
N MET A 38 -2.42 17.27 -13.75
CA MET A 38 -2.01 17.48 -15.15
C MET A 38 -3.16 17.09 -16.10
N ILE A 39 -3.86 16.00 -15.80
CA ILE A 39 -5.01 15.55 -16.59
C ILE A 39 -6.17 16.55 -16.50
N GLU A 40 -6.38 17.20 -15.35
CA GLU A 40 -7.36 18.29 -15.18
C GLU A 40 -7.09 19.48 -16.10
N LYS A 41 -5.82 19.79 -16.35
CA LYS A 41 -5.42 20.86 -17.28
C LYS A 41 -5.61 20.46 -18.74
N LEU A 42 -5.22 19.23 -19.08
CA LEU A 42 -5.30 18.70 -20.45
C LEU A 42 -6.74 18.42 -20.89
N ILE A 43 -7.59 17.95 -19.98
CA ILE A 43 -8.99 17.59 -20.22
C ILE A 43 -9.87 18.23 -19.12
N PRO A 44 -10.24 19.51 -19.27
CA PRO A 44 -11.01 20.24 -18.23
C PRO A 44 -12.46 19.77 -18.08
N LYS A 45 -12.98 18.96 -19.00
CA LYS A 45 -14.36 18.47 -18.96
C LYS A 45 -14.45 17.17 -18.17
N THR A 46 -15.23 17.18 -17.09
CA THR A 46 -15.36 16.07 -16.12
C THR A 46 -15.69 14.72 -16.77
N GLY A 47 -16.59 14.67 -17.76
CA GLY A 47 -16.97 13.41 -18.43
C GLY A 47 -15.80 12.77 -19.19
N PRO A 48 -15.25 13.45 -20.22
CA PRO A 48 -14.05 12.99 -20.94
C PRO A 48 -12.86 12.68 -20.02
N GLN A 49 -12.70 13.48 -18.97
CA GLN A 49 -11.64 13.28 -17.98
C GLN A 49 -11.79 11.95 -17.23
N ALA A 50 -13.00 11.61 -16.78
CA ALA A 50 -13.27 10.33 -16.11
C ALA A 50 -13.00 9.14 -17.05
N VAL A 51 -13.33 9.26 -18.34
CA VAL A 51 -13.02 8.25 -19.37
C VAL A 51 -11.52 8.08 -19.53
N PHE A 52 -10.78 9.17 -19.64
CA PHE A 52 -9.31 9.15 -19.74
C PHE A 52 -8.70 8.48 -18.51
N LEU A 53 -9.05 8.93 -17.30
CA LEU A 53 -8.52 8.42 -16.05
C LEU A 53 -8.78 6.92 -15.87
N LYS A 54 -9.98 6.45 -16.21
CA LYS A 54 -10.30 5.02 -16.15
C LYS A 54 -9.36 4.19 -17.02
N ARG A 55 -9.15 4.60 -18.27
CA ARG A 55 -8.31 3.86 -19.22
C ARG A 55 -6.82 3.98 -18.88
N TRP A 56 -6.37 5.20 -18.56
CA TRP A 56 -5.01 5.46 -18.14
C TRP A 56 -4.63 4.67 -16.87
N ASN A 57 -5.52 4.61 -15.88
CA ASN A 57 -5.33 3.79 -14.70
C ASN A 57 -5.27 2.30 -15.04
N SER A 58 -6.12 1.82 -15.95
CA SER A 58 -6.12 0.41 -16.35
C SER A 58 -4.81 0.00 -17.05
N GLU A 59 -4.20 0.90 -17.84
CA GLU A 59 -3.01 0.59 -18.64
C GLU A 59 -1.69 0.87 -17.92
N PHE A 60 -1.59 1.98 -17.19
CA PHE A 60 -0.32 2.47 -16.64
C PHE A 60 -0.25 2.40 -15.12
N ARG A 61 -1.39 2.28 -14.44
CA ARG A 61 -1.43 2.18 -12.97
C ARG A 61 -1.35 0.73 -12.52
N LYS A 62 -0.28 0.05 -12.91
CA LYS A 62 0.18 -1.13 -12.17
C LYS A 62 0.97 -0.62 -10.96
N SER A 63 0.29 -0.52 -9.81
CA SER A 63 0.84 -0.38 -8.44
C SER A 63 0.80 0.97 -7.71
N ASN A 64 0.13 2.02 -8.21
CA ASN A 64 0.01 3.28 -7.45
C ASN A 64 -1.42 3.50 -6.95
N ASN A 65 -1.67 3.24 -5.66
CA ASN A 65 -2.89 3.53 -4.87
C ASN A 65 -3.81 4.67 -5.36
N SER A 66 -5.13 4.48 -5.26
CA SER A 66 -6.14 5.55 -5.33
C SER A 66 -6.67 5.95 -3.95
N GLU A 67 -6.21 7.08 -3.45
CA GLU A 67 -7.10 8.04 -2.78
C GLU A 67 -7.83 8.86 -3.85
N LEU A 68 -9.12 9.15 -3.61
CA LEU A 68 -9.67 10.51 -3.66
C LEU A 68 -11.15 10.53 -3.26
N SER A 69 -11.45 11.23 -2.16
CA SER A 69 -12.63 12.07 -1.90
C SER A 69 -12.50 12.60 -0.45
N GLY A 70 -12.47 13.90 -0.16
CA GLY A 70 -12.63 15.08 -0.99
C GLY A 70 -12.40 16.37 -0.20
N ALA A 71 -12.34 17.49 -0.95
CA ALA A 71 -12.66 18.90 -0.63
C ALA A 71 -12.11 19.53 0.67
N GLU A 72 -11.65 20.78 0.74
CA GLU A 72 -11.44 21.89 -0.18
C GLU A 72 -10.66 22.99 0.59
N SER A 73 -9.98 23.87 -0.14
CA SER A 73 -9.66 25.28 0.19
C SER A 73 -8.77 25.60 1.41
N SER A 74 -7.58 26.16 1.16
CA SER A 74 -7.42 27.63 1.05
C SER A 74 -5.95 28.02 0.80
N SER A 75 -5.82 29.05 -0.02
CA SER A 75 -4.58 29.69 -0.45
C SER A 75 -3.92 30.47 0.68
N SER A 76 -2.61 30.34 0.84
CA SER A 76 -1.70 31.44 1.16
C SER A 76 -0.27 31.04 0.86
N GLN A 77 0.32 31.78 -0.07
CA GLN A 77 1.73 31.75 -0.45
C GLN A 77 2.62 32.00 0.78
N LYS A 78 3.61 31.13 1.00
CA LYS A 78 4.93 31.52 1.52
C LYS A 78 6.00 30.71 0.80
N GLU A 79 6.77 31.41 -0.03
CA GLU A 79 8.07 31.00 -0.49
C GLU A 79 8.95 30.64 0.72
N ILE A 80 9.55 29.45 0.71
CA ILE A 80 10.77 29.19 1.49
C ILE A 80 11.75 28.45 0.59
N ASP A 81 12.71 29.26 0.15
CA ASP A 81 14.09 28.99 -0.22
C ASP A 81 14.56 27.53 -0.29
N VAL A 82 14.99 27.18 -1.50
CA VAL A 82 15.61 25.92 -1.90
C VAL A 82 17.00 25.85 -1.28
N LYS A 83 17.22 24.87 -0.38
CA LYS A 83 18.56 24.33 -0.18
C LYS A 83 18.54 22.81 -0.29
N THR A 84 18.63 22.40 -1.55
CA THR A 84 18.93 21.07 -2.03
C THR A 84 20.14 20.49 -1.30
N LYS A 85 19.92 19.44 -0.51
CA LYS A 85 20.90 18.38 -0.34
C LYS A 85 20.27 17.11 -0.86
N SER A 86 20.64 16.76 -2.10
CA SER A 86 20.48 15.41 -2.63
C SER A 86 21.13 14.44 -1.66
N GLN A 87 20.31 13.74 -0.88
CA GLN A 87 20.71 12.44 -0.37
C GLN A 87 20.08 11.41 -1.30
N VAL A 88 20.97 10.78 -2.06
CA VAL A 88 20.76 9.48 -2.66
C VAL A 88 20.15 8.57 -1.59
N VAL A 89 18.88 8.22 -1.74
CA VAL A 89 18.21 7.27 -0.84
C VAL A 89 18.72 5.88 -1.23
N THR A 90 19.82 5.49 -0.62
CA THR A 90 20.23 4.09 -0.54
C THR A 90 19.13 3.32 0.19
N ILE A 91 18.45 2.43 -0.52
CA ILE A 91 17.53 1.45 0.06
C ILE A 91 18.39 0.31 0.61
N GLU A 92 19.05 0.52 1.73
CA GLU A 92 19.80 -0.54 2.42
C GLU A 92 19.67 -0.38 3.93
N THR A 93 18.74 -1.15 4.50
CA THR A 93 18.95 -2.01 5.69
C THR A 93 17.66 -2.81 5.92
N CYS A 94 17.73 -4.14 5.77
CA CYS A 94 16.68 -5.08 6.15
C CYS A 94 16.76 -5.39 7.65
N ASP A 95 16.70 -4.37 8.48
CA ASP A 95 16.72 -4.54 9.94
C ASP A 95 15.30 -4.73 10.49
N PRO A 96 15.14 -5.56 11.53
CA PRO A 96 13.84 -5.73 12.19
C PRO A 96 13.30 -4.38 12.67
N ILE A 97 11.97 -4.24 12.74
CA ILE A 97 11.34 -3.00 13.21
C ILE A 97 11.74 -2.73 14.66
N ILE A 98 12.66 -1.79 14.87
CA ILE A 98 13.05 -1.29 16.19
C ILE A 98 12.16 -0.10 16.57
N ASN A 99 11.87 0.77 15.60
CA ASN A 99 11.00 1.93 15.79
C ASN A 99 9.86 1.93 14.78
N LEU A 100 8.65 1.63 15.27
CA LEU A 100 7.45 1.58 14.45
C LEU A 100 7.16 2.93 13.76
N GLU A 101 7.43 4.05 14.41
CA GLU A 101 7.15 5.37 13.83
C GLU A 101 8.00 5.64 12.59
N ASP A 102 9.29 5.33 12.64
CA ASP A 102 10.21 5.52 11.52
C ASP A 102 9.88 4.58 10.37
N THR A 103 9.50 3.34 10.67
CA THR A 103 9.02 2.39 9.67
C THR A 103 7.78 2.91 8.94
N LEU A 104 6.82 3.49 9.68
CA LEU A 104 5.61 4.04 9.08
C LEU A 104 5.91 5.29 8.25
N LYS A 105 6.82 6.18 8.69
CA LYS A 105 7.22 7.37 7.93
C LYS A 105 7.92 7.04 6.60
N ARG A 106 8.58 5.89 6.49
CA ARG A 106 9.24 5.44 5.26
C ARG A 106 8.28 4.81 4.25
N SER A 107 7.06 4.46 4.67
CA SER A 107 6.06 3.81 3.83
C SER A 107 4.91 4.74 3.51
N VAL A 108 4.48 4.79 2.24
CA VAL A 108 3.30 5.56 1.84
C VAL A 108 2.06 5.12 2.62
N LEU A 109 1.89 3.81 2.85
CA LEU A 109 0.79 3.27 3.64
C LEU A 109 0.89 3.69 5.10
N GLY A 110 2.12 3.72 5.65
CA GLY A 110 2.34 4.15 7.02
C GLY A 110 2.07 5.64 7.22
N ILE A 111 2.49 6.49 6.28
CA ILE A 111 2.17 7.93 6.28
C ILE A 111 0.65 8.15 6.26
N ALA A 112 -0.08 7.40 5.43
CA ALA A 112 -1.55 7.50 5.38
C ALA A 112 -2.19 7.14 6.72
N VAL A 113 -1.72 6.08 7.39
CA VAL A 113 -2.17 5.69 8.74
C VAL A 113 -1.89 6.79 9.75
N LEU A 114 -0.68 7.35 9.75
CA LEU A 114 -0.28 8.43 10.67
C LEU A 114 -1.13 9.69 10.46
N ASN A 115 -1.41 10.06 9.21
CA ASN A 115 -2.25 11.21 8.88
C ASN A 115 -3.70 11.00 9.31
N HIS A 116 -4.29 9.83 9.04
CA HIS A 116 -5.64 9.50 9.49
C HIS A 116 -5.74 9.55 11.02
N PHE A 117 -4.78 8.96 11.72
CA PHE A 117 -4.77 8.99 13.18
C PHE A 117 -4.62 10.41 13.73
N ARG A 118 -3.76 11.24 13.13
CA ARG A 118 -3.61 12.65 13.53
C ARG A 118 -4.93 13.41 13.43
N GLN A 119 -5.71 13.17 12.37
CA GLN A 119 -6.99 13.84 12.12
C GLN A 119 -8.13 13.32 13.02
N HIS A 120 -8.24 12.01 13.22
CA HIS A 120 -9.40 11.39 13.88
C HIS A 120 -9.12 10.86 15.28
N GLN A 121 -7.87 10.87 15.74
CA GLN A 121 -7.42 10.31 17.02
C GLN A 121 -7.91 8.87 17.24
N SER A 122 -8.07 8.12 16.15
CA SER A 122 -8.60 6.75 16.13
C SER A 122 -8.25 6.10 14.80
N LEU A 123 -8.19 4.76 14.79
CA LEU A 123 -7.99 3.98 13.58
C LEU A 123 -9.30 3.30 13.19
N SER A 124 -9.75 3.54 11.96
CA SER A 124 -10.83 2.77 11.35
C SER A 124 -10.33 1.36 10.98
N MET A 125 -11.24 0.38 10.83
CA MET A 125 -10.86 -0.98 10.42
C MET A 125 -10.04 -1.04 9.12
N LYS A 126 -10.34 -0.14 8.18
CA LYS A 126 -9.58 0.00 6.93
C LYS A 126 -8.14 0.44 7.23
N THR A 127 -7.95 1.47 8.05
CA THR A 127 -6.61 1.93 8.44
C THR A 127 -5.85 0.95 9.33
N ARG A 128 -6.54 0.21 10.22
CA ARG A 128 -5.93 -0.87 11.00
C ARG A 128 -5.37 -1.97 10.09
N SER A 129 -6.13 -2.34 9.05
CA SER A 129 -5.67 -3.31 8.05
C SER A 129 -4.45 -2.80 7.29
N LEU A 130 -4.46 -1.53 6.87
CA LEU A 130 -3.30 -0.90 6.21
C LEU A 130 -2.06 -0.85 7.12
N LEU A 131 -2.24 -0.56 8.40
CA LEU A 131 -1.18 -0.56 9.39
C LEU A 131 -0.57 -1.96 9.55
N ALA A 132 -1.41 -2.98 9.73
CA ALA A 132 -0.96 -4.37 9.82
C ALA A 132 -0.19 -4.79 8.56
N ASP A 133 -0.65 -4.41 7.38
CA ASP A 133 0.04 -4.69 6.11
C ASP A 133 1.41 -4.02 6.05
N ALA A 134 1.48 -2.73 6.36
CA ALA A 134 2.73 -1.99 6.34
C ALA A 134 3.78 -2.60 7.29
N ILE A 135 3.36 -2.99 8.49
CA ILE A 135 4.23 -3.63 9.49
C ILE A 135 4.71 -4.98 8.98
N LEU A 136 3.79 -5.85 8.56
CA LEU A 136 4.12 -7.22 8.16
C LEU A 136 4.95 -7.26 6.88
N HIS A 137 4.74 -6.33 5.94
CA HIS A 137 5.58 -6.25 4.75
C HIS A 137 7.05 -5.98 5.07
N VAL A 138 7.31 -5.14 6.07
CA VAL A 138 8.66 -4.85 6.51
C VAL A 138 9.20 -6.05 7.29
N GLU A 139 8.43 -6.56 8.25
CA GLU A 139 8.84 -7.67 9.12
C GLU A 139 9.10 -8.99 8.36
N MET A 140 8.30 -9.28 7.33
CA MET A 140 8.50 -10.49 6.53
C MET A 140 9.69 -10.35 5.58
N ARG A 141 10.05 -9.13 5.16
CA ARG A 141 11.24 -8.92 4.30
C ARG A 141 12.55 -9.15 5.03
N THR A 142 12.58 -8.99 6.36
CA THR A 142 13.81 -9.12 7.14
C THR A 142 14.22 -10.57 7.37
N ASP A 143 13.29 -11.51 7.29
CA ASP A 143 13.56 -12.94 7.50
C ASP A 143 13.46 -13.70 6.17
N THR A 144 14.55 -14.35 5.75
CA THR A 144 14.57 -15.22 4.56
C THR A 144 13.60 -16.39 4.67
N SER A 145 13.27 -16.82 5.89
CA SER A 145 12.25 -17.85 6.13
C SER A 145 10.81 -17.30 6.12
N MET A 146 10.65 -15.97 6.11
CA MET A 146 9.36 -15.28 6.12
C MET A 146 8.48 -15.69 7.32
N LEU A 147 9.12 -16.06 8.44
CA LEU A 147 8.48 -16.52 9.67
C LEU A 147 8.47 -15.42 10.72
N VAL A 148 7.28 -14.99 11.14
CA VAL A 148 7.14 -14.12 12.32
C VAL A 148 6.88 -15.00 13.54
N ARG A 149 7.78 -14.92 14.54
CA ARG A 149 7.67 -15.67 15.81
C ARG A 149 6.59 -15.06 16.71
N THR A 150 6.03 -15.86 17.61
CA THR A 150 5.02 -15.41 18.60
C THR A 150 5.49 -14.20 19.41
N GLN A 151 6.69 -14.25 19.98
CA GLN A 151 7.26 -13.12 20.73
C GLN A 151 7.27 -11.85 19.90
N ARG A 152 7.61 -11.97 18.61
CA ARG A 152 7.68 -10.82 17.72
C ARG A 152 6.31 -10.19 17.47
N PHE A 153 5.25 -11.00 17.37
CA PHE A 153 3.89 -10.47 17.31
C PHE A 153 3.49 -9.71 18.58
N GLU A 154 3.93 -10.16 19.75
CA GLU A 154 3.70 -9.45 21.02
C GLU A 154 4.45 -8.11 21.05
N ASP A 155 5.71 -8.09 20.63
CA ASP A 155 6.49 -6.85 20.53
C ASP A 155 5.84 -5.86 19.55
N LEU A 156 5.40 -6.34 18.38
CA LEU A 156 4.68 -5.52 17.38
C LEU A 156 3.37 -4.97 17.95
N ARG A 157 2.59 -5.80 18.65
CA ARG A 157 1.36 -5.36 19.34
C ARG A 157 1.68 -4.25 20.33
N ASP A 158 2.69 -4.43 21.18
CA ASP A 158 3.02 -3.48 22.24
C ASP A 158 3.54 -2.15 21.64
N MET A 159 4.29 -2.19 20.54
CA MET A 159 4.66 -1.00 19.78
C MET A 159 3.45 -0.26 19.19
N ILE A 160 2.46 -1.00 18.66
CA ILE A 160 1.22 -0.41 18.13
C ILE A 160 0.43 0.26 19.25
N ILE A 161 0.22 -0.41 20.40
CA ILE A 161 -0.51 0.17 21.53
C ILE A 161 0.21 1.41 22.08
N LYS A 162 1.54 1.38 22.13
CA LYS A 162 2.34 2.54 22.54
C LYS A 162 2.12 3.75 21.62
N MET A 163 2.03 3.53 20.30
CA MET A 163 1.78 4.59 19.32
C MET A 163 0.32 5.02 19.21
N PHE A 164 -0.61 4.08 19.43
CA PHE A 164 -2.04 4.28 19.26
C PHE A 164 -2.78 3.84 20.55
N PRO A 165 -2.76 4.65 21.64
CA PRO A 165 -3.22 4.21 22.96
C PRO A 165 -4.70 3.87 23.09
N ARG A 166 -5.52 4.14 22.07
CA ARG A 166 -6.95 3.79 22.03
C ARG A 166 -7.23 2.40 21.47
N GLU A 167 -6.20 1.73 20.96
CA GLU A 167 -6.30 0.37 20.45
C GLU A 167 -6.31 -0.64 21.61
N ASP A 168 -6.96 -1.79 21.41
CA ASP A 168 -6.96 -2.90 22.37
C ASP A 168 -5.88 -3.93 21.98
N GLN A 169 -5.07 -4.36 22.94
CA GLN A 169 -4.08 -5.43 22.76
C GLN A 169 -4.67 -6.67 22.08
N LYS A 170 -5.88 -7.07 22.47
CA LYS A 170 -6.54 -8.29 21.98
C LYS A 170 -6.90 -8.22 20.50
N ASP A 171 -7.23 -7.02 20.00
CA ASP A 171 -7.58 -6.79 18.60
C ASP A 171 -6.36 -7.00 17.68
N TRP A 172 -5.16 -6.73 18.18
CA TRP A 172 -3.93 -6.79 17.39
C TRP A 172 -3.26 -8.16 17.41
N TYR A 173 -3.07 -8.73 18.61
CA TYR A 173 -2.54 -10.08 18.74
C TYR A 173 -2.84 -10.71 20.11
N SER A 174 -3.41 -11.91 20.08
CA SER A 174 -3.53 -12.78 21.25
C SER A 174 -2.88 -14.14 20.95
N PRO A 175 -1.89 -14.58 21.74
CA PRO A 175 -1.25 -15.87 21.55
C PRO A 175 -2.22 -17.02 21.84
N SER A 176 -1.96 -18.20 21.28
CA SER A 176 -2.72 -19.40 21.60
C SER A 176 -2.41 -19.87 23.01
N PHE A 177 -3.43 -20.32 23.74
CA PHE A 177 -3.23 -20.93 25.05
C PHE A 177 -4.26 -22.04 25.28
N SER A 178 -3.92 -22.96 26.18
CA SER A 178 -4.82 -24.04 26.59
C SER A 178 -5.35 -23.74 27.98
N ASN A 179 -6.67 -23.61 28.10
CA ASN A 179 -7.33 -23.51 29.40
C ASN A 179 -7.55 -24.92 29.96
N LYS A 180 -6.66 -25.32 30.87
CA LYS A 180 -6.72 -26.64 31.53
C LYS A 180 -8.01 -26.85 32.34
N ARG A 181 -8.62 -25.78 32.84
CA ARG A 181 -9.86 -25.87 33.66
C ARG A 181 -11.08 -26.22 32.82
N GLU A 182 -11.12 -25.73 31.58
CA GLU A 182 -12.24 -25.93 30.65
C GLU A 182 -11.93 -26.98 29.57
N ASN A 183 -10.75 -27.61 29.63
CA ASN A 183 -10.21 -28.49 28.59
C ASN A 183 -10.35 -27.89 27.17
N LYS A 184 -10.14 -26.57 27.07
CA LYS A 184 -10.41 -25.80 25.85
C LYS A 184 -9.14 -25.16 25.32
N HIS A 185 -8.83 -25.44 24.06
CA HIS A 185 -7.76 -24.76 23.34
C HIS A 185 -8.30 -23.48 22.69
N VAL A 186 -7.67 -22.34 23.00
CA VAL A 186 -7.96 -21.06 22.36
C VAL A 186 -6.89 -20.81 21.29
N PRO A 187 -7.26 -20.73 20.00
CA PRO A 187 -6.29 -20.47 18.94
C PRO A 187 -5.75 -19.04 19.02
N CYS A 188 -4.62 -18.80 18.38
CA CYS A 188 -4.09 -17.45 18.21
C CYS A 188 -5.08 -16.59 17.41
N SER A 189 -5.23 -15.33 17.80
CA SER A 189 -6.18 -14.39 17.21
C SER A 189 -5.58 -12.98 17.11
N GLY A 190 -6.35 -12.04 16.55
CA GLY A 190 -5.93 -10.66 16.32
C GLY A 190 -5.53 -10.39 14.88
N LEU A 191 -5.55 -9.11 14.52
CA LEU A 191 -5.40 -8.62 13.15
C LEU A 191 -4.02 -8.94 12.56
N LEU A 192 -2.95 -8.83 13.35
CA LEU A 192 -1.60 -9.16 12.86
C LEU A 192 -1.51 -10.62 12.44
N ASN A 193 -2.06 -11.53 13.24
CA ASN A 193 -2.09 -12.95 12.92
C ASN A 193 -2.95 -13.24 11.68
N GLN A 194 -4.11 -12.60 11.56
CA GLN A 194 -4.98 -12.75 10.39
C GLN A 194 -4.29 -12.31 9.10
N ARG A 195 -3.68 -11.11 9.10
CA ARG A 195 -2.97 -10.56 7.93
C ARG A 195 -1.71 -11.35 7.60
N TYR A 196 -0.96 -11.81 8.60
CA TYR A 196 0.20 -12.68 8.40
C TYR A 196 -0.20 -14.00 7.73
N ASN A 197 -1.27 -14.65 8.19
CA ASN A 197 -1.75 -15.89 7.57
C ASN A 197 -2.23 -15.66 6.13
N PHE A 198 -2.83 -14.49 5.84
CA PHE A 198 -3.16 -14.10 4.48
C PHE A 198 -1.90 -13.99 3.59
N PHE A 199 -0.87 -13.25 4.03
CA PHE A 199 0.38 -13.12 3.28
C PHE A 199 1.10 -14.46 3.12
N ARG A 200 1.13 -15.29 4.16
CA ARG A 200 1.71 -16.64 4.10
C ARG A 200 1.01 -17.52 3.07
N ARG A 201 -0.32 -17.48 2.98
CA ARG A 201 -1.07 -18.19 1.94
C ARG A 201 -0.69 -17.66 0.56
N LEU A 202 -0.68 -16.34 0.38
CA LEU A 202 -0.30 -15.72 -0.89
C LEU A 202 1.11 -16.14 -1.35
N LEU A 203 2.08 -16.16 -0.43
CA LEU A 203 3.45 -16.59 -0.71
C LEU A 203 3.57 -18.10 -0.99
N CYS A 204 2.75 -18.91 -0.33
CA CYS A 204 2.67 -20.34 -0.63
C CYS A 204 2.07 -20.58 -2.02
N ASP A 205 1.00 -19.86 -2.36
CA ASP A 205 0.30 -19.98 -3.63
C ASP A 205 1.16 -19.48 -4.80
N SER A 206 2.02 -18.47 -4.57
CA SER A 206 3.01 -18.00 -5.55
C SER A 206 4.26 -18.87 -5.65
N GLY A 207 4.40 -19.90 -4.82
CA GLY A 207 5.59 -20.77 -4.76
C GLY A 207 6.82 -20.10 -4.15
N SER A 208 6.67 -18.93 -3.52
CA SER A 208 7.76 -18.21 -2.86
C SER A 208 8.13 -18.81 -1.50
N VAL A 209 7.21 -19.54 -0.87
CA VAL A 209 7.42 -20.26 0.40
C VAL A 209 6.80 -21.65 0.30
N TYR A 210 7.49 -22.68 0.81
CA TYR A 210 6.93 -24.03 0.85
C TYR A 210 5.99 -24.22 2.04
N SER A 211 4.79 -24.74 1.79
CA SER A 211 3.90 -25.22 2.85
C SER A 211 4.40 -26.56 3.40
N ALA A 212 4.62 -26.64 4.72
CA ALA A 212 4.92 -27.90 5.40
C ALA A 212 3.81 -28.96 5.24
N ARG A 213 2.59 -28.56 4.87
CA ARG A 213 1.45 -29.45 4.63
C ARG A 213 1.29 -29.85 3.15
N GLY A 214 2.15 -29.34 2.26
CA GLY A 214 2.08 -29.55 0.81
C GLY A 214 2.97 -30.67 0.31
N LYS A 215 2.60 -31.94 0.57
CA LYS A 215 2.83 -32.97 -0.45
C LYS A 215 2.10 -32.48 -1.70
N LYS A 216 2.82 -32.34 -2.82
CA LYS A 216 2.30 -31.90 -4.11
C LYS A 216 0.94 -32.55 -4.36
N ARG A 217 -0.11 -31.74 -4.56
CA ARG A 217 -1.21 -32.16 -5.44
C ARG A 217 -0.62 -32.18 -6.84
N THR A 218 0.12 -33.25 -7.15
CA THR A 218 0.40 -33.61 -8.53
C THR A 218 -0.96 -33.83 -9.18
N HIS A 219 -1.40 -32.88 -9.99
CA HIS A 219 -2.36 -33.20 -11.03
C HIS A 219 -1.71 -34.32 -11.85
N ALA A 220 -2.22 -35.53 -11.68
CA ALA A 220 -1.95 -36.60 -12.62
C ALA A 220 -2.50 -36.13 -13.97
N GLU A 221 -1.61 -35.72 -14.86
CA GLU A 221 -1.86 -35.72 -16.29
C GLU A 221 -2.33 -37.13 -16.63
N THR A 222 -3.63 -37.26 -16.86
CA THR A 222 -4.21 -38.48 -17.43
C THR A 222 -4.06 -38.30 -18.93
N MET A 223 -3.26 -39.19 -19.51
CA MET A 223 -3.12 -39.42 -20.96
C MET A 223 -4.47 -39.70 -21.61
#